data_AF-A0A6A5H4B2-F1
#
_entry.id   AF-A0A6A5H4B2-F1
#
_cell.length_a   1.000
_cell.length_b   1.000
_cell.length_c   1.000
_cell.angle_alpha   90.00
_cell.angle_beta   90.00
_cell.angle_gamma   90.00
#
_symmetry.space_group_name_H-M   'P 1'
#
loop_
_entity.id
_entity.type
_entity.pdbx_description
1 polymer ?
#
loop_
_entity_poly.entity_id
_entity_poly.type
_entity_poly.pdbx_seq_one_letter_code
_entity_poly.pdbx_strand_id
1 'polypeptide(L)'
;MLTKKIQKKIIGDYKFQYAICGHMGQSAEYPCHYCYHSWSSRGPRKILLGDADFSVQPVMRSLDSYTEDSKKGDFSVVKGSKMLCTTEPSDLCIPTVHTLMGIFESYFQRYINAELNSMDRKDKSAAKTLKEQTKELSQLAKDEKEAKQLLDTLIRAQEEAYCSATSYRIVLLNPVMHLKHPEPLCEAELCIINHLSKDRDNDDWIRCDSCRKYFHFSCSSLFSPEQKLEASHLKTWICNVCNNISSSEHLNSAITANTELISDVQKSRDHYEQLTGKRQHLESIMFHSTGDNRKKMEKLMETIGCCQKTWYQTYTGNQVRIILRKENIDGIFSILPDTEENGNVKEAMYSLAEIMSCSDALSYTDEEIDVVERIVKRFLEDMKIAFPKETITPKLHTLAYHLIPYMRAHHSWGRTCEQGIESFHCQYNILKNVFRTVKNLHLRAVLILQELTTQNWLHDSGVWTE
;
A
#
# COMPACT_ATOMS: atom_id res chain seq x y z
N MET A 1 4.48 -57.38 -15.00
CA MET A 1 4.55 -55.91 -14.81
C MET A 1 4.05 -55.59 -13.42
N LEU A 2 4.79 -54.79 -12.66
CA LEU A 2 4.41 -54.38 -11.31
C LEU A 2 3.88 -52.94 -11.39
N THR A 3 2.57 -52.78 -11.26
CA THR A 3 1.94 -51.44 -11.28
C THR A 3 1.99 -50.88 -9.86
N LYS A 4 2.71 -49.77 -9.65
CA LYS A 4 2.73 -49.07 -8.36
C LYS A 4 1.80 -47.85 -8.42
N LYS A 5 0.99 -47.68 -7.38
CA LYS A 5 0.19 -46.45 -7.19
C LYS A 5 1.14 -45.35 -6.69
N ILE A 6 1.27 -44.26 -7.45
CA ILE A 6 2.09 -43.10 -7.08
C ILE A 6 1.16 -42.08 -6.43
N GLN A 7 1.50 -41.65 -5.22
CA GLN A 7 0.92 -40.45 -4.61
C GLN A 7 1.87 -39.28 -4.82
N LYS A 8 1.32 -38.14 -5.27
CA LYS A 8 2.09 -36.92 -5.52
C LYS A 8 1.76 -35.92 -4.41
N LYS A 9 2.79 -35.37 -3.78
CA LYS A 9 2.66 -34.21 -2.89
C LYS A 9 3.24 -33.00 -3.59
N ILE A 10 2.52 -31.89 -3.53
CA ILE A 10 2.94 -30.64 -4.16
C ILE A 10 3.28 -29.64 -3.05
N ILE A 11 4.46 -29.04 -3.15
CA ILE A 11 5.03 -28.11 -2.17
C ILE A 11 5.42 -26.84 -2.91
N GLY A 12 5.14 -25.69 -2.30
CA GLY A 12 5.51 -24.37 -2.81
C GLY A 12 4.77 -23.28 -2.04
N ASP A 13 5.06 -22.02 -2.34
CA ASP A 13 4.35 -20.91 -1.72
C ASP A 13 2.87 -20.84 -2.16
N TYR A 14 2.08 -19.97 -1.52
CA TYR A 14 0.66 -19.82 -1.86
C TYR A 14 0.43 -19.41 -3.31
N LYS A 15 1.30 -18.57 -3.89
CA LYS A 15 1.12 -18.07 -5.27
C LYS A 15 1.29 -19.22 -6.26
N PHE A 16 2.29 -20.07 -6.04
CA PHE A 16 2.51 -21.29 -6.79
C PHE A 16 1.33 -22.25 -6.65
N GLN A 17 0.83 -22.46 -5.43
CA GLN A 17 -0.32 -23.33 -5.19
C GLN A 17 -1.58 -22.83 -5.90
N TYR A 18 -1.89 -21.53 -5.82
CA TYR A 18 -2.99 -20.94 -6.57
C TYR A 18 -2.84 -21.16 -8.07
N ALA A 19 -1.63 -20.97 -8.62
CA ALA A 19 -1.37 -21.17 -10.04
C ALA A 19 -1.59 -22.64 -10.47
N ILE A 20 -1.11 -23.61 -9.68
CA ILE A 20 -1.31 -25.04 -9.96
C ILE A 20 -2.79 -25.41 -9.96
N CYS A 21 -3.57 -24.84 -9.04
CA CYS A 21 -5.00 -25.08 -8.92
C CYS A 21 -5.82 -24.37 -10.01
N GLY A 22 -5.26 -23.38 -10.71
CA GLY A 22 -6.04 -22.48 -11.56
C GLY A 22 -6.97 -21.56 -10.73
N HIS A 23 -6.53 -21.13 -9.56
CA HIS A 23 -7.30 -20.32 -8.62
C HIS A 23 -6.95 -18.83 -8.76
N MET A 24 -7.93 -17.93 -8.56
CA MET A 24 -7.77 -16.47 -8.68
C MET A 24 -6.92 -15.85 -7.56
N GLY A 25 -6.67 -16.61 -6.49
CA GLY A 25 -5.72 -16.26 -5.44
C GLY A 25 -6.31 -15.52 -4.24
N GLN A 26 -5.41 -14.99 -3.40
CA GLN A 26 -5.71 -14.50 -2.05
C GLN A 26 -6.67 -13.31 -1.94
N SER A 27 -6.93 -12.60 -3.03
CA SER A 27 -7.81 -11.41 -3.04
C SER A 27 -9.21 -11.71 -3.59
N ALA A 28 -9.48 -12.97 -3.94
CA ALA A 28 -10.78 -13.40 -4.43
C ALA A 28 -11.82 -13.58 -3.29
N GLU A 29 -13.09 -13.72 -3.64
CA GLU A 29 -14.20 -13.87 -2.66
C GLU A 29 -14.12 -15.19 -1.87
N TYR A 30 -13.69 -16.25 -2.56
CA TYR A 30 -13.31 -17.53 -1.97
C TYR A 30 -11.79 -17.66 -2.08
N PRO A 31 -11.01 -17.12 -1.15
CA PRO A 31 -9.56 -17.05 -1.31
C PRO A 31 -8.85 -18.37 -0.93
N CYS A 32 -9.50 -19.31 -0.23
CA CYS A 32 -8.91 -20.60 0.12
C CYS A 32 -8.95 -21.58 -1.06
N HIS A 33 -7.82 -22.19 -1.40
CA HIS A 33 -7.74 -23.26 -2.40
C HIS A 33 -8.04 -24.66 -1.83
N TYR A 34 -8.16 -24.82 -0.51
CA TYR A 34 -8.55 -26.08 0.13
C TYR A 34 -10.06 -26.23 0.30
N CYS A 35 -10.81 -25.13 0.45
CA CYS A 35 -12.22 -25.16 0.84
C CYS A 35 -13.06 -24.03 0.22
N TYR A 36 -14.39 -24.13 0.37
CA TYR A 36 -15.39 -23.15 -0.09
C TYR A 36 -15.71 -22.07 0.95
N HIS A 37 -14.92 -21.91 2.00
CA HIS A 37 -15.15 -20.83 2.95
C HIS A 37 -14.98 -19.49 2.25
N SER A 38 -16.04 -18.68 2.24
CA SER A 38 -16.03 -17.33 1.69
C SER A 38 -15.76 -16.35 2.81
N TRP A 39 -14.77 -15.48 2.61
CA TRP A 39 -14.60 -14.32 3.47
C TRP A 39 -13.99 -13.18 2.68
N SER A 40 -14.44 -11.97 2.97
CA SER A 40 -13.83 -10.78 2.39
C SER A 40 -12.81 -10.19 3.35
N SER A 41 -11.65 -9.79 2.82
CA SER A 41 -10.70 -8.92 3.53
C SER A 41 -11.02 -7.43 3.34
N ARG A 42 -12.04 -7.10 2.52
CA ARG A 42 -12.38 -5.73 2.12
C ARG A 42 -13.88 -5.46 2.10
N GLY A 43 -14.27 -4.19 2.18
CA GLY A 43 -15.66 -3.77 2.07
C GLY A 43 -16.54 -4.12 3.29
N PRO A 44 -17.87 -3.98 3.17
CA PRO A 44 -18.80 -4.07 4.29
C PRO A 44 -19.03 -5.51 4.79
N ARG A 45 -18.75 -6.52 3.96
CA ARG A 45 -18.89 -7.95 4.30
C ARG A 45 -17.60 -8.58 4.84
N LYS A 46 -16.68 -7.78 5.38
CA LYS A 46 -15.43 -8.29 5.93
C LYS A 46 -15.69 -9.06 7.21
N ILE A 47 -15.03 -10.20 7.40
CA ILE A 47 -15.07 -10.94 8.66
C ILE A 47 -13.91 -10.45 9.53
N LEU A 48 -14.25 -9.94 10.70
CA LEU A 48 -13.28 -9.51 11.71
C LEU A 48 -12.90 -10.69 12.61
N LEU A 49 -11.70 -10.67 13.17
CA LEU A 49 -11.25 -11.72 14.08
C LEU A 49 -12.13 -11.82 15.32
N GLY A 50 -12.55 -10.70 15.91
CA GLY A 50 -13.41 -10.71 17.08
C GLY A 50 -14.72 -11.48 16.86
N ASP A 51 -15.23 -11.46 15.63
CA ASP A 51 -16.49 -12.11 15.22
C ASP A 51 -16.27 -13.50 14.60
N ALA A 52 -15.03 -13.95 14.46
CA ALA A 52 -14.70 -15.21 13.79
C ALA A 52 -15.07 -16.41 14.67
N ASP A 53 -15.79 -17.36 14.05
CA ASP A 53 -16.06 -18.68 14.63
C ASP A 53 -15.17 -19.75 13.97
N PHE A 54 -14.07 -20.08 14.64
CA PHE A 54 -13.11 -21.09 14.19
C PHE A 54 -13.58 -22.53 14.45
N SER A 55 -14.75 -22.74 15.06
CA SER A 55 -15.31 -24.09 15.26
C SER A 55 -15.99 -24.65 14.00
N VAL A 56 -16.31 -23.78 13.03
CA VAL A 56 -17.02 -24.18 11.81
C VAL A 56 -16.11 -25.00 10.90
N GLN A 57 -16.52 -26.23 10.57
CA GLN A 57 -15.80 -27.02 9.57
C GLN A 57 -16.17 -26.56 8.15
N PRO A 58 -15.19 -26.13 7.33
CA PRO A 58 -15.48 -25.68 5.99
C PRO A 58 -15.69 -26.86 5.03
N VAL A 59 -16.51 -26.64 4.00
CA VAL A 59 -16.71 -27.61 2.92
C VAL A 59 -15.44 -27.66 2.05
N MET A 60 -14.82 -28.83 1.96
CA MET A 60 -13.56 -29.01 1.23
C MET A 60 -13.77 -29.06 -0.29
N ARG A 61 -12.76 -28.60 -1.03
CA ARG A 61 -12.66 -28.72 -2.49
C ARG A 61 -12.06 -30.07 -2.86
N SER A 62 -12.36 -30.53 -4.07
CA SER A 62 -11.76 -31.71 -4.69
C SER A 62 -11.32 -31.42 -6.12
N LEU A 63 -10.59 -32.34 -6.75
CA LEU A 63 -10.28 -32.26 -8.17
C LEU A 63 -11.54 -32.14 -9.05
N ASP A 64 -12.59 -32.88 -8.71
CA ASP A 64 -13.87 -32.83 -9.42
C ASP A 64 -14.54 -31.47 -9.24
N SER A 65 -14.53 -30.95 -8.00
CA SER A 65 -15.14 -29.65 -7.70
C SER A 65 -14.41 -28.51 -8.43
N TYR A 66 -13.07 -28.52 -8.49
CA TYR A 66 -12.29 -27.60 -9.32
C TYR A 66 -12.60 -27.71 -10.81
N THR A 67 -12.86 -28.92 -11.30
CA THR A 67 -13.20 -29.16 -12.72
C THR A 67 -14.59 -28.60 -13.05
N GLU A 68 -15.55 -28.72 -12.15
CA GLU A 68 -16.88 -28.12 -12.32
C GLU A 68 -16.83 -26.59 -12.22
N ASP A 69 -16.16 -26.07 -11.19
CA ASP A 69 -16.04 -24.63 -10.95
C ASP A 69 -15.37 -23.91 -12.14
N SER A 70 -14.36 -24.54 -12.75
CA SER A 70 -13.65 -23.96 -13.90
C SER A 70 -14.50 -23.84 -15.16
N LYS A 71 -15.59 -24.61 -15.31
CA LYS A 71 -16.48 -24.47 -16.50
C LYS A 71 -17.12 -23.09 -16.57
N LYS A 72 -17.48 -22.53 -15.41
CA LYS A 72 -18.19 -21.25 -15.28
C LYS A 72 -17.28 -20.13 -14.76
N GLY A 73 -16.21 -20.47 -14.07
CA GLY A 73 -15.38 -19.53 -13.33
C GLY A 73 -15.95 -19.22 -11.94
N ASP A 74 -16.65 -20.18 -11.35
CA ASP A 74 -17.32 -20.03 -10.05
C ASP A 74 -16.32 -20.17 -8.90
N PHE A 75 -16.69 -19.67 -7.72
CA PHE A 75 -15.94 -19.86 -6.47
C PHE A 75 -14.44 -19.54 -6.58
N SER A 76 -14.09 -18.46 -7.28
CA SER A 76 -12.71 -18.01 -7.51
C SER A 76 -11.82 -18.96 -8.32
N VAL A 77 -12.40 -19.87 -9.10
CA VAL A 77 -11.64 -20.70 -10.05
C VAL A 77 -11.60 -20.02 -11.41
N VAL A 78 -10.45 -20.04 -12.08
CA VAL A 78 -10.27 -19.40 -13.39
C VAL A 78 -11.07 -20.17 -14.45
N LYS A 79 -11.89 -19.45 -15.22
CA LYS A 79 -12.72 -20.07 -16.26
C LYS A 79 -11.84 -20.78 -17.30
N GLY A 80 -12.14 -22.06 -17.56
CA GLY A 80 -11.42 -22.92 -18.49
C GLY A 80 -10.09 -23.45 -17.97
N SER A 81 -9.73 -23.19 -16.70
CA SER A 81 -8.49 -23.73 -16.13
C SER A 81 -8.57 -25.22 -15.84
N LYS A 82 -7.41 -25.87 -15.81
CA LYS A 82 -7.25 -27.26 -15.39
C LYS A 82 -6.12 -27.34 -14.36
N MET A 83 -6.35 -28.09 -13.29
CA MET A 83 -5.33 -28.33 -12.28
C MET A 83 -4.16 -29.13 -12.88
N LEU A 84 -2.94 -28.61 -12.76
CA LEU A 84 -1.78 -29.11 -13.53
C LEU A 84 -1.27 -30.48 -13.07
N CYS A 85 -1.25 -30.73 -11.75
CA CYS A 85 -0.60 -31.93 -11.19
C CYS A 85 -1.56 -33.08 -10.88
N THR A 86 -2.87 -32.88 -11.06
CA THR A 86 -3.95 -33.83 -10.72
C THR A 86 -3.77 -34.41 -9.32
N THR A 87 -3.54 -33.54 -8.34
CA THR A 87 -3.40 -33.86 -6.90
C THR A 87 -4.60 -33.27 -6.18
N GLU A 88 -5.18 -33.98 -5.21
CA GLU A 88 -6.29 -33.42 -4.43
C GLU A 88 -5.83 -32.14 -3.70
N PRO A 89 -6.69 -31.10 -3.60
CA PRO A 89 -6.34 -29.88 -2.88
C PRO A 89 -5.88 -30.16 -1.44
N SER A 90 -6.47 -31.16 -0.77
CA SER A 90 -6.09 -31.57 0.59
C SER A 90 -4.67 -32.16 0.70
N ASP A 91 -4.11 -32.67 -0.40
CA ASP A 91 -2.76 -33.24 -0.45
C ASP A 91 -1.68 -32.19 -0.83
N LEU A 92 -2.09 -30.94 -1.07
CA LEU A 92 -1.16 -29.82 -1.23
C LEU A 92 -0.56 -29.50 0.14
N CYS A 93 0.77 -29.41 0.21
CA CYS A 93 1.41 -29.15 1.49
C CYS A 93 1.10 -27.74 1.98
N ILE A 94 0.75 -27.59 3.25
CA ILE A 94 0.63 -26.26 3.85
C ILE A 94 2.00 -25.58 3.82
N PRO A 95 2.13 -24.37 3.24
CA PRO A 95 3.41 -23.65 3.20
C PRO A 95 3.74 -23.13 4.60
N THR A 96 4.43 -23.95 5.39
CA THR A 96 4.63 -23.76 6.83
C THR A 96 5.30 -22.43 7.16
N VAL A 97 6.42 -22.14 6.50
CA VAL A 97 7.22 -20.95 6.77
C VAL A 97 6.48 -19.71 6.27
N HIS A 98 5.93 -19.75 5.06
CA HIS A 98 5.19 -18.63 4.50
C HIS A 98 3.91 -18.33 5.27
N THR A 99 3.27 -19.35 5.84
CA THR A 99 2.09 -19.20 6.71
C THR A 99 2.47 -18.43 7.96
N LEU A 100 3.47 -18.89 8.71
CA LEU A 100 3.92 -18.24 9.94
C LEU A 100 4.48 -16.83 9.70
N MET A 101 5.33 -16.67 8.69
CA MET A 101 5.86 -15.37 8.29
C MET A 101 4.75 -14.38 7.93
N GLY A 102 3.75 -14.82 7.17
CA GLY A 102 2.68 -13.92 6.76
C GLY A 102 1.72 -13.56 7.88
N ILE A 103 1.51 -14.44 8.87
CA ILE A 103 0.78 -14.09 10.09
C ILE A 103 1.60 -13.07 10.88
N PHE A 104 2.90 -13.33 11.11
CA PHE A 104 3.79 -12.39 11.79
C PHE A 104 3.78 -11.00 11.14
N GLU A 105 3.96 -10.94 9.83
CA GLU A 105 3.97 -9.69 9.05
C GLU A 105 2.62 -8.97 9.11
N SER A 106 1.51 -9.70 8.88
CA SER A 106 0.19 -9.08 8.70
C SER A 106 -0.40 -8.50 9.98
N TYR A 107 -0.08 -9.10 11.13
CA TYR A 107 -0.66 -8.74 12.43
C TYR A 107 0.37 -8.10 13.35
N PHE A 108 1.44 -8.82 13.69
CA PHE A 108 2.39 -8.41 14.73
C PHE A 108 3.32 -7.31 14.27
N GLN A 109 4.03 -7.50 13.16
CA GLN A 109 5.00 -6.50 12.66
C GLN A 109 4.30 -5.16 12.33
N ARG A 110 3.12 -5.22 11.70
CA ARG A 110 2.34 -4.02 11.39
C ARG A 110 1.86 -3.30 12.64
N TYR A 111 1.45 -4.03 13.68
CA TYR A 111 1.07 -3.46 14.95
C TYR A 111 2.25 -2.78 15.66
N ILE A 112 3.37 -3.50 15.81
CA ILE A 112 4.60 -2.98 16.43
C ILE A 112 5.06 -1.70 15.71
N ASN A 113 5.05 -1.69 14.38
CA ASN A 113 5.40 -0.52 13.60
C ASN A 113 4.45 0.65 13.81
N ALA A 114 3.15 0.40 13.95
CA ALA A 114 2.16 1.44 14.19
C ALA A 114 2.32 2.07 15.59
N GLU A 115 2.61 1.26 16.60
CA GLU A 115 2.90 1.71 17.96
C GLU A 115 4.17 2.56 18.00
N LEU A 116 5.27 2.10 17.39
CA LEU A 116 6.52 2.88 17.30
C LEU A 116 6.30 4.22 16.61
N ASN A 117 5.56 4.24 15.50
CA ASN A 117 5.22 5.48 14.82
C ASN A 117 4.42 6.41 15.75
N SER A 118 3.45 5.88 16.49
CA SER A 118 2.62 6.66 17.42
C SER A 118 3.44 7.25 18.57
N MET A 119 4.43 6.51 19.09
CA MET A 119 5.35 6.99 20.12
C MET A 119 6.31 8.07 19.62
N ASP A 120 6.74 7.98 18.36
CA ASP A 120 7.72 8.90 17.76
C ASP A 120 7.06 10.15 17.14
N ARG A 121 5.73 10.14 16.98
CA ARG A 121 4.93 11.29 16.57
C ARG A 121 4.83 12.34 17.68
N LYS A 122 4.91 13.60 17.28
CA LYS A 122 4.76 14.77 18.19
C LYS A 122 3.36 15.38 18.14
N ASP A 123 2.58 15.03 17.13
CA ASP A 123 1.26 15.58 16.89
C ASP A 123 0.18 14.73 17.55
N LYS A 124 -0.94 15.36 17.91
CA LYS A 124 -2.09 14.71 18.57
C LYS A 124 -3.00 13.99 17.57
N SER A 125 -2.42 13.16 16.72
CA SER A 125 -3.23 12.37 15.77
C SER A 125 -4.00 11.26 16.47
N ALA A 126 -5.21 10.99 15.97
CA ALA A 126 -6.02 9.86 16.41
C ALA A 126 -5.69 8.56 15.67
N ALA A 127 -4.83 8.60 14.64
CA ALA A 127 -4.48 7.44 13.83
C ALA A 127 -3.52 6.51 14.58
N LYS A 128 -4.05 5.38 15.07
CA LYS A 128 -3.30 4.42 15.89
C LYS A 128 -2.73 3.28 15.06
N THR A 129 -3.45 2.83 14.04
CA THR A 129 -3.03 1.70 13.20
C THR A 129 -2.19 2.15 12.01
N LEU A 130 -1.32 1.27 11.51
CA LEU A 130 -0.50 1.56 10.32
C LEU A 130 -1.38 1.89 9.10
N LYS A 131 -2.56 1.28 9.01
CA LYS A 131 -3.55 1.56 7.95
C LYS A 131 -4.11 2.98 8.05
N GLU A 132 -4.47 3.42 9.25
CA GLU A 132 -4.96 4.79 9.48
C GLU A 132 -3.85 5.81 9.22
N GLN A 133 -2.63 5.55 9.69
CA GLN A 133 -1.46 6.40 9.46
C GLN A 133 -1.15 6.52 7.95
N THR A 134 -1.22 5.42 7.19
CA THR A 134 -1.03 5.44 5.73
C THR A 134 -2.14 6.24 5.03
N LYS A 135 -3.38 6.13 5.50
CA LYS A 135 -4.52 6.90 4.98
C LYS A 135 -4.34 8.40 5.28
N GLU A 136 -3.90 8.74 6.48
CA GLU A 136 -3.60 10.11 6.88
C GLU A 136 -2.51 10.71 6.01
N LEU A 137 -1.40 10.00 5.78
CA LEU A 137 -0.33 10.44 4.88
C LEU A 137 -0.84 10.65 3.45
N SER A 138 -1.68 9.74 2.95
CA SER A 138 -2.28 9.86 1.61
C SER A 138 -3.22 11.08 1.51
N GLN A 139 -3.96 11.37 2.58
CA GLN A 139 -4.81 12.56 2.65
C GLN A 139 -3.97 13.84 2.67
N LEU A 140 -2.91 13.90 3.50
CA LEU A 140 -1.99 15.04 3.53
C LEU A 140 -1.34 15.30 2.17
N ALA A 141 -0.93 14.24 1.45
CA ALA A 141 -0.38 14.38 0.10
C ALA A 141 -1.40 14.92 -0.91
N LYS A 142 -2.69 14.55 -0.75
CA LYS A 142 -3.78 15.10 -1.55
C LYS A 142 -4.03 16.58 -1.22
N ASP A 143 -4.14 16.92 0.06
CA ASP A 143 -4.37 18.28 0.54
C ASP A 143 -3.22 19.22 0.14
N GLU A 144 -1.96 18.75 0.24
CA GLU A 144 -0.78 19.49 -0.23
C GLU A 144 -0.87 19.81 -1.72
N LYS A 145 -1.28 18.83 -2.53
CA LYS A 145 -1.44 19.02 -3.98
C LYS A 145 -2.51 20.06 -4.30
N GLU A 146 -3.66 19.99 -3.61
CA GLU A 146 -4.75 20.96 -3.77
C GLU A 146 -4.33 22.37 -3.33
N ALA A 147 -3.64 22.48 -2.19
CA ALA A 147 -3.10 23.75 -1.70
C ALA A 147 -2.06 24.35 -2.66
N LYS A 148 -1.19 23.52 -3.26
CA LYS A 148 -0.22 23.98 -4.27
C LYS A 148 -0.92 24.52 -5.52
N GLN A 149 -1.97 23.84 -5.99
CA GLN A 149 -2.74 24.29 -7.15
C GLN A 149 -3.42 25.64 -6.89
N LEU A 150 -3.98 25.82 -5.68
CA LEU A 150 -4.56 27.11 -5.27
C LEU A 150 -3.48 28.20 -5.23
N LEU A 151 -2.34 27.94 -4.58
CA LEU A 151 -1.22 28.87 -4.50
C LEU A 151 -0.75 29.31 -5.89
N ASP A 152 -0.55 28.37 -6.82
CA ASP A 152 -0.13 28.68 -8.18
C ASP A 152 -1.16 29.53 -8.93
N THR A 153 -2.44 29.31 -8.66
CA THR A 153 -3.53 30.08 -9.27
C THR A 153 -3.56 31.50 -8.71
N LEU A 154 -3.37 31.68 -7.40
CA LEU A 154 -3.30 32.99 -6.77
C LEU A 154 -2.06 33.78 -7.21
N ILE A 155 -0.90 33.12 -7.37
CA ILE A 155 0.31 33.75 -7.90
C ILE A 155 0.05 34.30 -9.31
N ARG A 156 -0.57 33.49 -10.20
CA ARG A 156 -0.94 33.96 -11.54
C ARG A 156 -1.92 35.14 -11.51
N ALA A 157 -2.92 35.10 -10.63
CA ALA A 157 -3.87 36.22 -10.48
C ALA A 157 -3.18 37.50 -9.99
N GLN A 158 -2.24 37.37 -9.05
CA GLN A 158 -1.43 38.49 -8.55
C GLN A 158 -0.56 39.09 -9.66
N GLU A 159 0.11 38.24 -10.44
CA GLU A 159 0.90 38.67 -11.61
C GLU A 159 0.03 39.40 -12.63
N GLU A 160 -1.17 38.88 -12.94
CA GLU A 160 -2.12 39.51 -13.86
C GLU A 160 -2.56 40.90 -13.36
N ALA A 161 -2.88 41.04 -12.07
CA ALA A 161 -3.26 42.31 -11.45
C ALA A 161 -2.09 43.33 -11.48
N TYR A 162 -0.89 42.90 -11.13
CA TYR A 162 0.32 43.72 -11.18
C TYR A 162 0.65 44.21 -12.60
N CYS A 163 0.63 43.30 -13.57
CA CYS A 163 0.85 43.64 -14.97
C CYS A 163 -0.25 44.57 -15.49
N SER A 164 -1.50 44.38 -15.07
CA SER A 164 -2.61 45.26 -15.44
C SER A 164 -2.43 46.67 -14.90
N ALA A 165 -2.11 46.81 -13.61
CA ALA A 165 -1.81 48.11 -13.00
C ALA A 165 -0.64 48.82 -13.70
N THR A 166 0.42 48.07 -14.02
CA THR A 166 1.59 48.60 -14.73
C THR A 166 1.22 49.07 -16.14
N SER A 167 0.40 48.29 -16.85
CA SER A 167 -0.06 48.58 -18.21
C SER A 167 -0.93 49.83 -18.27
N TYR A 168 -1.93 49.93 -17.40
CA TYR A 168 -2.77 51.13 -17.28
C TYR A 168 -1.91 52.36 -16.97
N ARG A 169 -0.97 52.26 -16.02
CA ARG A 169 -0.08 53.37 -15.68
C ARG A 169 0.77 53.83 -16.88
N ILE A 170 1.35 52.90 -17.64
CA ILE A 170 2.18 53.23 -18.81
C ILE A 170 1.35 53.92 -19.89
N VAL A 171 0.19 53.36 -20.24
CA VAL A 171 -0.63 53.88 -21.34
C VAL A 171 -1.29 55.21 -20.98
N LEU A 172 -1.71 55.39 -19.72
CA LEU A 172 -2.25 56.67 -19.24
C LEU A 172 -1.19 57.79 -19.25
N LEU A 173 0.09 57.46 -18.95
CA LEU A 173 1.20 58.42 -19.03
C LEU A 173 1.63 58.69 -20.48
N ASN A 174 1.61 57.67 -21.34
CA ASN A 174 1.99 57.79 -22.74
C ASN A 174 1.12 56.89 -23.64
N PRO A 175 0.05 57.44 -24.24
CA PRO A 175 -0.87 56.67 -25.08
C PRO A 175 -0.23 55.99 -26.31
N VAL A 176 0.93 56.48 -26.78
CA VAL A 176 1.65 55.91 -27.92
C VAL A 176 2.21 54.51 -27.61
N MET A 177 2.37 54.18 -26.32
CA MET A 177 2.87 52.88 -25.88
C MET A 177 1.80 51.78 -25.91
N HIS A 178 0.54 52.09 -26.25
CA HIS A 178 -0.54 51.10 -26.27
C HIS A 178 -0.36 50.04 -27.36
N LEU A 179 -0.24 48.79 -26.94
CA LEU A 179 -0.08 47.64 -27.82
C LEU A 179 -1.46 47.16 -28.30
N LYS A 180 -1.68 47.17 -29.62
CA LYS A 180 -2.96 46.76 -30.25
C LYS A 180 -2.92 45.38 -30.92
N HIS A 181 -1.76 44.76 -30.97
CA HIS A 181 -1.50 43.46 -31.59
C HIS A 181 -0.57 42.63 -30.70
N PRO A 182 -0.56 41.29 -30.81
CA PRO A 182 -1.29 40.46 -31.78
C PRO A 182 -2.70 40.02 -31.33
N GLU A 183 -3.01 40.08 -30.04
CA GLU A 183 -4.25 39.51 -29.50
C GLU A 183 -5.48 40.38 -29.82
N PRO A 184 -6.66 39.77 -30.00
CA PRO A 184 -7.91 40.49 -30.19
C PRO A 184 -8.21 41.44 -29.03
N LEU A 185 -8.51 42.70 -29.34
CA LEU A 185 -8.92 43.67 -28.33
C LEU A 185 -10.37 43.40 -27.90
N CYS A 186 -10.64 43.56 -26.61
CA CYS A 186 -12.01 43.60 -26.10
C CYS A 186 -12.60 45.01 -26.18
N GLU A 187 -13.85 45.15 -25.77
CA GLU A 187 -14.64 46.38 -25.91
C GLU A 187 -14.46 47.39 -24.75
N ALA A 188 -13.42 47.22 -23.92
CA ALA A 188 -13.06 48.17 -22.88
C ALA A 188 -12.53 49.48 -23.50
N GLU A 189 -12.71 50.61 -22.79
CA GLU A 189 -12.16 51.92 -23.21
C GLU A 189 -10.65 51.83 -23.49
N LEU A 190 -9.93 51.13 -22.61
CA LEU A 190 -8.52 50.80 -22.78
C LEU A 190 -8.30 49.30 -22.54
N CYS A 191 -8.20 48.53 -23.62
CA CYS A 191 -7.90 47.11 -23.53
C CYS A 191 -6.38 46.87 -23.37
N ILE A 192 -5.98 46.26 -22.25
CA ILE A 192 -4.57 46.02 -21.89
C ILE A 192 -4.06 44.62 -22.23
N ILE A 193 -4.85 43.81 -22.94
CA ILE A 193 -4.56 42.38 -23.17
C ILE A 193 -3.18 42.12 -23.79
N ASN A 194 -2.74 42.97 -24.71
CA ASN A 194 -1.43 42.84 -25.37
C ASN A 194 -0.25 43.29 -24.50
N HIS A 195 -0.50 43.80 -23.29
CA HIS A 195 0.51 44.13 -22.30
C HIS A 195 0.68 43.07 -21.21
N LEU A 196 -0.21 42.08 -21.14
CA LEU A 196 -0.16 40.99 -20.16
C LEU A 196 0.67 39.80 -20.71
N SER A 197 1.05 38.85 -19.84
CA SER A 197 1.81 37.63 -20.23
C SER A 197 1.09 36.82 -21.31
N LYS A 198 1.81 36.04 -22.14
CA LYS A 198 1.19 35.18 -23.17
C LYS A 198 0.62 33.87 -22.61
N ASP A 199 1.01 33.47 -21.41
CA ASP A 199 0.63 32.19 -20.79
C ASP A 199 -0.75 32.26 -20.10
N ARG A 200 -1.70 32.99 -20.70
CA ARG A 200 -3.07 33.17 -20.19
C ARG A 200 -4.00 32.11 -20.77
N ASP A 201 -5.09 31.80 -20.07
CA ASP A 201 -6.12 30.94 -20.63
C ASP A 201 -6.89 31.67 -21.74
N ASN A 202 -7.08 31.00 -22.88
CA ASN A 202 -7.79 31.55 -24.03
C ASN A 202 -9.29 31.83 -23.75
N ASP A 203 -9.83 31.31 -22.66
CA ASP A 203 -11.24 31.43 -22.24
C ASP A 203 -11.51 32.58 -21.25
N ASP A 204 -10.57 33.53 -21.07
CA ASP A 204 -10.67 34.65 -20.12
C ASP A 204 -11.59 35.81 -20.61
N TRP A 205 -12.86 35.50 -20.93
CA TRP A 205 -13.84 36.48 -21.42
C TRP A 205 -15.15 36.46 -20.62
N ILE A 206 -15.77 37.64 -20.49
CA ILE A 206 -17.10 37.83 -19.89
C ILE A 206 -17.97 38.73 -20.76
N ARG A 207 -19.28 38.45 -20.83
CA ARG A 207 -20.24 39.21 -21.63
C ARG A 207 -21.08 40.12 -20.75
N CYS A 208 -21.17 41.40 -21.09
CA CYS A 208 -22.04 42.37 -20.43
C CYS A 208 -23.51 42.14 -20.79
N ASP A 209 -24.41 42.15 -19.79
CA ASP A 209 -25.84 42.01 -20.04
C ASP A 209 -26.52 43.29 -20.53
N SER A 210 -25.92 44.45 -20.26
CA SER A 210 -26.42 45.75 -20.72
C SER A 210 -26.07 46.00 -22.19
N CYS A 211 -24.78 46.02 -22.54
CA CYS A 211 -24.34 46.33 -23.92
C CYS A 211 -24.12 45.10 -24.80
N ARG A 212 -24.25 43.87 -24.28
CA ARG A 212 -24.07 42.58 -24.99
C ARG A 212 -22.67 42.36 -25.60
N LYS A 213 -21.69 43.20 -25.24
CA LYS A 213 -20.30 43.13 -25.68
C LYS A 213 -19.45 42.23 -24.77
N TYR A 214 -18.29 41.83 -25.29
CA TYR A 214 -17.35 40.93 -24.62
C TYR A 214 -16.12 41.69 -24.10
N PHE A 215 -15.69 41.33 -22.88
CA PHE A 215 -14.61 41.95 -22.14
C PHE A 215 -13.67 40.88 -21.61
N HIS A 216 -12.36 41.14 -21.58
CA HIS A 216 -11.45 40.28 -20.81
C HIS A 216 -11.69 40.49 -19.32
N PHE A 217 -11.48 39.45 -18.50
CA PHE A 217 -11.60 39.56 -17.04
C PHE A 217 -10.66 40.64 -16.47
N SER A 218 -9.38 40.65 -16.85
CA SER A 218 -8.42 41.69 -16.44
C SER A 218 -8.79 43.09 -16.92
N CYS A 219 -9.36 43.23 -18.12
CA CYS A 219 -9.86 44.51 -18.61
C CYS A 219 -11.12 44.97 -17.85
N SER A 220 -11.76 44.08 -17.10
CA SER A 220 -12.90 44.36 -16.22
C SER A 220 -12.51 44.45 -14.74
N SER A 221 -11.21 44.45 -14.43
CA SER A 221 -10.68 44.47 -13.07
C SER A 221 -11.08 43.25 -12.21
N LEU A 222 -11.27 42.09 -12.86
CA LEU A 222 -11.54 40.80 -12.22
C LEU A 222 -10.29 39.93 -12.34
N PHE A 223 -9.63 39.64 -11.23
CA PHE A 223 -8.34 38.95 -11.22
C PHE A 223 -8.39 37.63 -10.46
N SER A 224 -8.98 37.62 -9.26
CA SER A 224 -8.99 36.41 -8.43
C SER A 224 -9.91 35.33 -9.03
N PRO A 225 -9.62 34.03 -8.78
CA PRO A 225 -10.48 32.94 -9.25
C PRO A 225 -11.93 33.06 -8.75
N GLU A 226 -12.09 33.50 -7.49
CA GLU A 226 -13.40 33.72 -6.88
C GLU A 226 -14.16 34.83 -7.61
N GLN A 227 -13.51 35.96 -7.91
CA GLN A 227 -14.12 37.05 -8.68
C GLN A 227 -14.54 36.60 -10.08
N LYS A 228 -13.68 35.87 -10.80
CA LYS A 228 -13.99 35.35 -12.15
C LYS A 228 -15.19 34.40 -12.10
N LEU A 229 -15.25 33.53 -11.09
CA LEU A 229 -16.35 32.58 -10.88
C LEU A 229 -17.66 33.29 -10.50
N GLU A 230 -17.61 34.19 -9.53
CA GLU A 230 -18.77 34.98 -9.08
C GLU A 230 -19.36 35.76 -10.26
N ALA A 231 -18.52 36.47 -11.02
CA ALA A 231 -18.97 37.24 -12.17
C ALA A 231 -19.63 36.36 -13.25
N SER A 232 -19.11 35.14 -13.46
CA SER A 232 -19.67 34.17 -14.40
C SER A 232 -21.01 33.57 -13.95
N HIS A 233 -21.30 33.58 -12.64
CA HIS A 233 -22.54 33.04 -12.07
C HIS A 233 -23.62 34.08 -11.83
N LEU A 234 -23.30 35.37 -11.93
CA LEU A 234 -24.29 36.43 -11.80
C LEU A 234 -25.35 36.32 -12.90
N LYS A 235 -26.62 36.45 -12.51
CA LYS A 235 -27.75 36.53 -13.47
C LYS A 235 -27.66 37.76 -14.38
N THR A 236 -27.02 38.80 -13.89
CA THR A 236 -26.81 40.07 -14.58
C THR A 236 -25.45 40.62 -14.18
N TRP A 237 -24.53 40.67 -15.13
CA TRP A 237 -23.23 41.32 -14.98
C TRP A 237 -23.15 42.54 -15.92
N ILE A 238 -22.65 43.66 -15.40
CA ILE A 238 -22.55 44.93 -16.13
C ILE A 238 -21.08 45.32 -16.21
N CYS A 239 -20.59 45.55 -17.43
CA CYS A 239 -19.21 45.93 -17.66
C CYS A 239 -18.90 47.35 -17.18
N ASN A 240 -17.62 47.61 -17.02
CA ASN A 240 -17.10 48.87 -16.49
C ASN A 240 -17.42 50.06 -17.40
N VAL A 241 -17.51 49.85 -18.71
CA VAL A 241 -17.98 50.87 -19.68
C VAL A 241 -19.44 51.26 -19.41
N CYS A 242 -20.32 50.29 -19.16
CA CYS A 242 -21.74 50.58 -18.85
C CYS A 242 -21.92 51.20 -17.47
N ASN A 243 -20.98 50.99 -16.56
CA ASN A 243 -20.93 51.62 -15.24
C ASN A 243 -20.22 53.00 -15.26
N ASN A 244 -19.78 53.49 -16.44
CA ASN A 244 -19.02 54.74 -16.58
C ASN A 244 -17.73 54.80 -15.75
N ILE A 245 -17.07 53.65 -15.56
CA ILE A 245 -15.79 53.56 -14.86
C ILE A 245 -14.69 54.02 -15.82
N SER A 246 -13.90 54.98 -15.39
CA SER A 246 -12.78 55.54 -16.14
C SER A 246 -11.53 54.64 -16.12
N SER A 247 -10.66 54.80 -17.11
CA SER A 247 -9.36 54.13 -17.15
C SER A 247 -8.47 54.40 -15.91
N SER A 248 -8.62 55.56 -15.26
CA SER A 248 -7.93 55.88 -13.99
C SER A 248 -8.49 55.10 -12.80
N GLU A 249 -9.80 54.85 -12.77
CA GLU A 249 -10.41 53.99 -11.76
C GLU A 249 -10.01 52.53 -11.95
N HIS A 250 -9.90 52.05 -13.20
CA HIS A 250 -9.35 50.73 -13.50
C HIS A 250 -7.93 50.53 -12.97
N LEU A 251 -7.07 51.54 -13.11
CA LEU A 251 -5.73 51.54 -12.52
C LEU A 251 -5.80 51.35 -10.99
N ASN A 252 -6.65 52.14 -10.32
CA ASN A 252 -6.82 52.03 -8.87
C ASN A 252 -7.36 50.65 -8.46
N SER A 253 -8.36 50.11 -9.17
CA SER A 253 -8.89 48.77 -8.92
C SER A 253 -7.83 47.68 -9.10
N ALA A 254 -6.97 47.78 -10.12
CA ALA A 254 -5.88 46.83 -10.34
C ALA A 254 -4.81 46.92 -9.24
N ILE A 255 -4.49 48.13 -8.76
CA ILE A 255 -3.56 48.34 -7.62
C ILE A 255 -4.14 47.73 -6.33
N THR A 256 -5.42 47.99 -6.05
CA THR A 256 -6.11 47.44 -4.87
C THR A 256 -6.13 45.91 -4.94
N ALA A 257 -6.56 45.34 -6.07
CA ALA A 257 -6.59 43.88 -6.25
C ALA A 257 -5.20 43.25 -6.08
N ASN A 258 -4.14 43.85 -6.65
CA ASN A 258 -2.79 43.35 -6.45
C ASN A 258 -2.36 43.38 -4.98
N THR A 259 -2.76 44.43 -4.23
CA THR A 259 -2.45 44.56 -2.80
C THR A 259 -3.16 43.49 -1.96
N GLU A 260 -4.43 43.21 -2.27
CA GLU A 260 -5.21 42.14 -1.62
C GLU A 260 -4.62 40.76 -1.95
N LEU A 261 -4.32 40.50 -3.22
CA LEU A 261 -3.74 39.25 -3.69
C LEU A 261 -2.35 38.97 -3.10
N ILE A 262 -1.53 39.98 -2.80
CA ILE A 262 -0.28 39.79 -2.04
C ILE A 262 -0.56 39.10 -0.69
N SER A 263 -1.58 39.56 0.02
CA SER A 263 -1.95 38.98 1.32
C SER A 263 -2.43 37.54 1.17
N ASP A 264 -3.26 37.27 0.16
CA ASP A 264 -3.84 35.93 -0.05
C ASP A 264 -2.82 34.92 -0.58
N VAL A 265 -1.90 35.35 -1.44
CA VAL A 265 -0.75 34.53 -1.85
C VAL A 265 0.11 34.17 -0.63
N GLN A 266 0.36 35.11 0.28
CA GLN A 266 1.14 34.82 1.49
C GLN A 266 0.42 33.81 2.38
N LYS A 267 -0.87 34.00 2.67
CA LYS A 267 -1.66 33.04 3.46
C LYS A 267 -1.69 31.65 2.83
N SER A 268 -1.87 31.58 1.51
CA SER A 268 -1.90 30.33 0.76
C SER A 268 -0.54 29.62 0.78
N ARG A 269 0.55 30.40 0.69
CA ARG A 269 1.93 29.89 0.82
C ARG A 269 2.18 29.32 2.21
N ASP A 270 1.85 30.05 3.26
CA ASP A 270 2.03 29.60 4.65
C ASP A 270 1.25 28.30 4.90
N HIS A 271 0.03 28.20 4.36
CA HIS A 271 -0.78 26.98 4.45
C HIS A 271 -0.14 25.79 3.71
N TYR A 272 0.33 26.01 2.48
CA TYR A 272 1.02 25.00 1.68
C TYR A 272 2.31 24.51 2.37
N GLU A 273 3.13 25.43 2.89
CA GLU A 273 4.36 25.10 3.62
C GLU A 273 4.06 24.30 4.90
N GLN A 274 2.99 24.67 5.62
CA GLN A 274 2.54 23.93 6.80
C GLN A 274 2.13 22.49 6.46
N LEU A 275 1.35 22.29 5.38
CA LEU A 275 0.94 20.95 4.93
C LEU A 275 2.15 20.12 4.49
N THR A 276 3.05 20.73 3.71
CA THR A 276 4.29 20.11 3.25
C THR A 276 5.13 19.64 4.45
N GLY A 277 5.32 20.49 5.45
CA GLY A 277 6.05 20.16 6.67
C GLY A 277 5.40 19.00 7.46
N LYS A 278 4.06 19.00 7.60
CA LYS A 278 3.33 17.90 8.25
C LYS A 278 3.49 16.58 7.49
N ARG A 279 3.32 16.58 6.17
CA ARG A 279 3.47 15.40 5.33
C ARG A 279 4.89 14.84 5.41
N GLN A 280 5.91 15.68 5.22
CA GLN A 280 7.31 15.28 5.30
C GLN A 280 7.67 14.72 6.68
N HIS A 281 7.16 15.33 7.75
CA HIS A 281 7.38 14.84 9.10
C HIS A 281 6.79 13.44 9.31
N LEU A 282 5.53 13.22 8.92
CA LEU A 282 4.88 11.91 9.04
C LEU A 282 5.58 10.85 8.16
N GLU A 283 5.93 11.20 6.93
CA GLU A 283 6.70 10.33 6.02
C GLU A 283 8.07 9.96 6.60
N SER A 284 8.74 10.91 7.25
CA SER A 284 10.02 10.68 7.92
C SER A 284 9.90 9.68 9.06
N ILE A 285 8.87 9.81 9.90
CA ILE A 285 8.62 8.88 11.01
C ILE A 285 8.32 7.47 10.47
N MET A 286 7.46 7.38 9.46
CA MET A 286 7.02 6.09 8.92
C MET A 286 8.15 5.36 8.17
N PHE A 287 8.98 6.09 7.42
CA PHE A 287 9.87 5.50 6.41
C PHE A 287 11.35 5.91 6.48
N HIS A 288 11.80 6.73 7.42
CA HIS A 288 13.20 7.22 7.42
C HIS A 288 13.93 7.07 8.76
N SER A 289 13.43 6.19 9.64
CA SER A 289 14.09 5.83 10.91
C SER A 289 14.49 7.03 11.78
N THR A 290 13.72 8.12 11.71
CA THR A 290 14.09 9.38 12.39
C THR A 290 13.69 9.41 13.86
N GLY A 291 12.72 8.59 14.26
CA GLY A 291 12.20 8.51 15.62
C GLY A 291 13.13 7.77 16.59
N ASP A 292 13.11 8.16 17.86
CA ASP A 292 14.01 7.62 18.87
C ASP A 292 13.63 6.19 19.28
N ASN A 293 12.33 5.86 19.32
CA ASN A 293 11.86 4.52 19.66
C ASN A 293 12.08 3.56 18.49
N ARG A 294 11.85 4.01 17.25
CA ARG A 294 12.24 3.25 16.04
C ARG A 294 13.74 2.91 16.06
N LYS A 295 14.63 3.85 16.36
CA LYS A 295 16.08 3.59 16.47
C LYS A 295 16.42 2.57 17.55
N LYS A 296 15.75 2.61 18.71
CA LYS A 296 15.90 1.58 19.76
C LYS A 296 15.49 0.20 19.24
N MET A 297 14.36 0.13 18.54
CA MET A 297 13.88 -1.12 17.94
C MET A 297 14.88 -1.66 16.91
N GLU A 298 15.38 -0.81 16.01
CA GLU A 298 16.37 -1.19 14.99
C GLU A 298 17.66 -1.72 15.63
N LYS A 299 18.14 -1.07 16.70
CA LYS A 299 19.30 -1.53 17.45
C LYS A 299 19.08 -2.89 18.10
N LEU A 300 17.89 -3.13 18.67
CA LEU A 300 17.52 -4.45 19.20
C LEU A 300 17.53 -5.49 18.09
N MET A 301 16.88 -5.18 16.95
CA MET A 301 16.82 -6.05 15.78
C MET A 301 18.22 -6.38 15.23
N GLU A 302 19.13 -5.42 15.19
CA GLU A 302 20.54 -5.63 14.84
C GLU A 302 21.24 -6.59 15.80
N THR A 303 21.05 -6.39 17.10
CA THR A 303 21.68 -7.21 18.15
C THR A 303 21.29 -8.68 18.03
N ILE A 304 20.06 -8.97 17.61
CA ILE A 304 19.57 -10.33 17.42
C ILE A 304 19.80 -10.86 15.98
N GLY A 305 20.53 -10.12 15.13
CA GLY A 305 20.82 -10.53 13.74
C GLY A 305 19.64 -10.40 12.77
N CYS A 306 18.58 -9.69 13.14
CA CYS A 306 17.37 -9.47 12.36
C CYS A 306 17.29 -8.04 11.81
N CYS A 307 18.41 -7.51 11.33
CA CYS A 307 18.45 -6.14 10.82
C CYS A 307 17.71 -6.00 9.47
N GLN A 308 16.81 -5.02 9.36
CA GLN A 308 16.10 -4.68 8.11
C GLN A 308 16.84 -3.62 7.26
N LYS A 309 18.14 -3.38 7.47
CA LYS A 309 18.93 -2.24 6.91
C LYS A 309 19.03 -2.14 5.38
N THR A 310 18.29 -2.95 4.64
CA THR A 310 18.06 -2.71 3.22
C THR A 310 16.56 -2.51 3.05
N TRP A 311 16.15 -1.25 2.92
CA TRP A 311 14.78 -0.84 2.63
C TRP A 311 14.12 -1.85 1.67
N TYR A 312 12.88 -2.27 1.99
CA TYR A 312 12.05 -3.20 1.20
C TYR A 312 12.29 -4.71 1.35
N GLN A 313 13.07 -5.18 2.34
CA GLN A 313 13.12 -6.63 2.63
C GLN A 313 12.19 -7.02 3.77
N THR A 314 11.20 -7.87 3.46
CA THR A 314 10.43 -8.63 4.46
C THR A 314 11.37 -9.54 5.25
N TYR A 315 11.08 -9.77 6.53
CA TYR A 315 11.85 -10.74 7.31
C TYR A 315 11.84 -12.12 6.65
N THR A 316 12.98 -12.79 6.61
CA THR A 316 13.08 -14.20 6.18
C THR A 316 12.52 -15.14 7.25
N GLY A 317 12.23 -16.39 6.90
CA GLY A 317 11.73 -17.39 7.85
C GLY A 317 12.67 -17.60 9.04
N ASN A 318 13.98 -17.58 8.80
CA ASN A 318 14.99 -17.69 9.86
C ASN A 318 14.97 -16.49 10.80
N GLN A 319 14.79 -15.27 10.27
CA GLN A 319 14.69 -14.07 11.09
C GLN A 319 13.40 -14.08 11.92
N VAL A 320 12.26 -14.45 11.33
CA VAL A 320 11.00 -14.60 12.08
C VAL A 320 11.15 -15.63 13.21
N ARG A 321 11.85 -16.74 12.96
CA ARG A 321 12.16 -17.75 14.00
C ARG A 321 12.98 -17.18 15.16
N ILE A 322 13.96 -16.32 14.85
CA ILE A 322 14.77 -15.66 15.88
C ILE A 322 13.91 -14.65 16.64
N ILE A 323 13.13 -13.82 15.94
CA ILE A 323 12.25 -12.81 16.54
C ILE A 323 11.24 -13.45 17.50
N LEU A 324 10.69 -14.61 17.15
CA LEU A 324 9.70 -15.33 17.96
C LEU A 324 10.31 -16.07 19.16
N ARG A 325 11.61 -15.93 19.45
CA ARG A 325 12.15 -16.43 20.72
C ARG A 325 11.65 -15.59 21.88
N LYS A 326 11.43 -16.23 23.03
CA LYS A 326 10.79 -15.59 24.19
C LYS A 326 11.53 -14.32 24.63
N GLU A 327 12.84 -14.41 24.76
CA GLU A 327 13.72 -13.31 25.13
C GLU A 327 13.66 -12.12 24.15
N ASN A 328 13.43 -12.40 22.86
CA ASN A 328 13.36 -11.38 21.83
C ASN A 328 11.98 -10.72 21.78
N ILE A 329 10.91 -11.49 22.01
CA ILE A 329 9.56 -10.95 22.22
C ILE A 329 9.56 -10.02 23.44
N ASP A 330 10.11 -10.47 24.58
CA ASP A 330 10.26 -9.64 25.78
C ASP A 330 11.04 -8.36 25.47
N GLY A 331 12.15 -8.46 24.74
CA GLY A 331 12.94 -7.30 24.31
C GLY A 331 12.13 -6.31 23.45
N ILE A 332 11.34 -6.78 22.49
CA ILE A 332 10.48 -5.94 21.64
C ILE A 332 9.46 -5.19 22.50
N PHE A 333 8.72 -5.91 23.34
CA PHE A 333 7.66 -5.31 24.15
C PHE A 333 8.18 -4.47 25.32
N SER A 334 9.46 -4.61 25.69
CA SER A 334 10.11 -3.68 26.64
C SER A 334 10.31 -2.27 26.09
N ILE A 335 10.28 -2.11 24.75
CA ILE A 335 10.40 -0.81 24.08
C ILE A 335 9.01 -0.15 23.96
N LEU A 336 7.96 -0.95 23.80
CA LEU A 336 6.59 -0.46 23.64
C LEU A 336 5.99 -0.03 25.00
N PRO A 337 4.93 0.81 25.00
CA PRO A 337 4.26 1.20 26.23
C PRO A 337 3.61 0.00 26.92
N ASP A 338 3.64 -0.02 28.25
CA ASP A 338 2.96 -1.05 29.03
C ASP A 338 1.45 -0.77 29.09
N THR A 339 0.70 -1.37 28.15
CA THR A 339 -0.77 -1.30 28.09
C THR A 339 -1.37 -2.70 28.00
N GLU A 340 -2.65 -2.82 28.37
CA GLU A 340 -3.39 -4.07 28.25
C GLU A 340 -3.38 -4.61 26.82
N GLU A 341 -3.54 -3.74 25.81
CA GLU A 341 -3.48 -4.13 24.40
C GLU A 341 -2.11 -4.69 24.02
N ASN A 342 -1.02 -4.03 24.42
CA ASN A 342 0.34 -4.52 24.17
C ASN A 342 0.60 -5.85 24.91
N GLY A 343 0.04 -6.03 26.09
CA GLY A 343 0.05 -7.31 26.81
C GLY A 343 -0.65 -8.42 26.02
N ASN A 344 -1.85 -8.16 25.50
CA ASN A 344 -2.60 -9.14 24.70
C ASN A 344 -1.87 -9.51 23.40
N VAL A 345 -1.27 -8.54 22.71
CA VAL A 345 -0.48 -8.79 21.50
C VAL A 345 0.77 -9.60 21.82
N LYS A 346 1.42 -9.34 22.95
CA LYS A 346 2.59 -10.10 23.41
C LYS A 346 2.25 -11.57 23.66
N GLU A 347 1.14 -11.85 24.34
CA GLU A 347 0.68 -13.23 24.59
C GLU A 347 0.33 -13.95 23.28
N ALA A 348 -0.36 -13.28 22.35
CA ALA A 348 -0.63 -13.85 21.03
C ALA A 348 0.68 -14.16 20.26
N MET A 349 1.72 -13.34 20.43
CA MET A 349 3.03 -13.55 19.82
C MET A 349 3.77 -14.74 20.45
N TYR A 350 3.60 -14.98 21.76
CA TYR A 350 4.09 -16.20 22.42
C TYR A 350 3.38 -17.45 21.91
N SER A 351 2.06 -17.41 21.74
CA SER A 351 1.34 -18.54 21.16
C SER A 351 1.78 -18.82 19.72
N LEU A 352 2.09 -17.79 18.92
CA LEU A 352 2.67 -17.99 17.58
C LEU A 352 4.07 -18.63 17.64
N ALA A 353 4.89 -18.26 18.62
CA ALA A 353 6.21 -18.86 18.83
C ALA A 353 6.12 -20.35 19.19
N GLU A 354 5.15 -20.73 20.03
CA GLU A 354 4.89 -22.13 20.38
C GLU A 354 4.45 -22.92 19.15
N ILE A 355 3.53 -22.38 18.35
CA ILE A 355 3.13 -22.98 17.06
C ILE A 355 4.34 -23.19 16.15
N MET A 356 5.20 -22.17 15.99
CA MET A 356 6.40 -22.29 15.16
C MET A 356 7.35 -23.38 15.67
N SER A 357 7.36 -23.65 16.97
CA SER A 357 8.18 -24.72 17.56
C SER A 357 7.65 -26.11 17.20
N CYS A 358 6.35 -26.23 16.91
CA CYS A 358 5.73 -27.46 16.41
C CYS A 358 5.90 -27.66 14.90
N SER A 359 6.67 -26.82 14.21
CA SER A 359 6.79 -26.82 12.75
C SER A 359 8.09 -27.49 12.27
N ASP A 360 8.55 -28.52 12.97
CA ASP A 360 9.83 -29.20 12.74
C ASP A 360 9.73 -30.35 11.71
N ALA A 361 10.86 -31.01 11.45
CA ALA A 361 10.98 -32.08 10.46
C ALA A 361 10.51 -33.47 10.97
N LEU A 362 9.88 -33.55 12.14
CA LEU A 362 9.47 -34.81 12.75
C LEU A 362 8.18 -35.38 12.13
N SER A 363 7.93 -36.64 12.49
CA SER A 363 6.64 -37.29 12.30
C SER A 363 5.88 -37.24 13.61
N TYR A 364 4.58 -36.95 13.57
CA TYR A 364 3.77 -36.77 14.78
C TYR A 364 2.81 -37.94 15.00
N THR A 365 2.67 -38.40 16.24
CA THR A 365 1.59 -39.30 16.64
C THR A 365 0.26 -38.53 16.76
N ASP A 366 -0.85 -39.25 16.85
CA ASP A 366 -2.15 -38.61 17.02
C ASP A 366 -2.26 -37.84 18.35
N GLU A 367 -1.63 -38.32 19.41
CA GLU A 367 -1.59 -37.64 20.71
C GLU A 367 -0.75 -36.36 20.65
N GLU A 368 0.35 -36.37 19.90
CA GLU A 368 1.15 -35.17 19.66
C GLU A 368 0.37 -34.16 18.81
N ILE A 369 -0.40 -34.61 17.81
CA ILE A 369 -1.28 -33.73 17.04
C ILE A 369 -2.39 -33.13 17.91
N ASP A 370 -2.92 -33.87 18.91
CA ASP A 370 -3.86 -33.30 19.89
C ASP A 370 -3.24 -32.14 20.69
N VAL A 371 -1.94 -32.23 21.01
CA VAL A 371 -1.20 -31.15 21.67
C VAL A 371 -1.14 -29.93 20.74
N VAL A 372 -0.75 -30.13 19.48
CA VAL A 372 -0.70 -29.04 18.48
C VAL A 372 -2.07 -28.40 18.28
N GLU A 373 -3.14 -29.19 18.23
CA GLU A 373 -4.51 -28.67 18.11
C GLU A 373 -4.90 -27.76 19.28
N ARG A 374 -4.53 -28.12 20.52
CA ARG A 374 -4.76 -27.25 21.69
C ARG A 374 -3.98 -25.94 21.60
N ILE A 375 -2.73 -26.00 21.14
CA ILE A 375 -1.89 -24.81 20.95
C ILE A 375 -2.50 -23.90 19.88
N VAL A 376 -2.94 -24.45 18.74
CA VAL A 376 -3.60 -23.69 17.67
C VAL A 376 -4.90 -23.05 18.18
N LYS A 377 -5.75 -23.78 18.91
CA LYS A 377 -6.98 -23.21 19.49
C LYS A 377 -6.70 -22.04 20.43
N ARG A 378 -5.72 -22.18 21.33
CA ARG A 378 -5.31 -21.10 22.23
C ARG A 378 -4.82 -19.89 21.45
N PHE A 379 -3.95 -20.09 20.47
CA PHE A 379 -3.47 -19.02 19.60
C PHE A 379 -4.60 -18.27 18.89
N LEU A 380 -5.61 -18.98 18.38
CA LEU A 380 -6.74 -18.34 17.71
C LEU A 380 -7.54 -17.47 18.68
N GLU A 381 -7.75 -17.89 19.92
CA GLU A 381 -8.39 -17.05 20.94
C GLU A 381 -7.52 -15.83 21.30
N ASP A 382 -6.21 -16.02 21.49
CA ASP A 382 -5.28 -14.92 21.74
C ASP A 382 -5.31 -13.88 20.59
N MET A 383 -5.39 -14.36 19.34
CA MET A 383 -5.52 -13.50 18.15
C MET A 383 -6.84 -12.71 18.13
N LYS A 384 -7.95 -13.29 18.61
CA LYS A 384 -9.24 -12.59 18.72
C LYS A 384 -9.19 -11.46 19.73
N ILE A 385 -8.48 -11.68 20.85
CA ILE A 385 -8.30 -10.68 21.90
C ILE A 385 -7.32 -9.59 21.46
N ALA A 386 -6.19 -9.97 20.85
CA ALA A 386 -5.15 -9.04 20.42
C ALA A 386 -5.56 -8.18 19.21
N PHE A 387 -6.27 -8.76 18.25
CA PHE A 387 -6.57 -8.11 16.96
C PHE A 387 -8.06 -8.18 16.56
N PRO A 388 -9.02 -7.82 17.45
CA PRO A 388 -10.44 -8.04 17.20
C PRO A 388 -10.97 -7.33 15.95
N LYS A 389 -10.32 -6.23 15.54
CA LYS A 389 -10.72 -5.39 14.39
C LYS A 389 -9.99 -5.73 13.09
N GLU A 390 -9.04 -6.65 13.11
CA GLU A 390 -8.34 -7.11 11.92
C GLU A 390 -9.13 -8.20 11.20
N THR A 391 -8.89 -8.36 9.91
CA THR A 391 -9.55 -9.38 9.08
C THR A 391 -8.74 -10.67 9.05
N ILE A 392 -9.41 -11.80 8.80
CA ILE A 392 -8.73 -13.09 8.61
C ILE A 392 -7.95 -13.11 7.29
N THR A 393 -6.65 -13.41 7.34
CA THR A 393 -5.82 -13.64 6.16
C THR A 393 -5.92 -15.09 5.67
N PRO A 394 -5.67 -15.40 4.39
CA PRO A 394 -5.60 -16.79 3.90
C PRO A 394 -4.61 -17.68 4.62
N LYS A 395 -3.51 -17.10 5.11
CA LYS A 395 -2.51 -17.82 5.90
C LYS A 395 -3.06 -18.18 7.29
N LEU A 396 -3.69 -17.23 7.97
CA LEU A 396 -4.35 -17.51 9.26
C LEU A 396 -5.50 -18.51 9.11
N HIS A 397 -6.31 -18.38 8.05
CA HIS A 397 -7.37 -19.34 7.73
C HIS A 397 -6.79 -20.75 7.53
N THR A 398 -5.70 -20.89 6.78
CA THR A 398 -5.08 -22.20 6.54
C THR A 398 -4.55 -22.83 7.81
N LEU A 399 -3.92 -22.03 8.68
CA LEU A 399 -3.50 -22.49 9.99
C LEU A 399 -4.71 -22.94 10.84
N ALA A 400 -5.78 -22.17 10.84
CA ALA A 400 -6.95 -22.41 11.70
C ALA A 400 -7.74 -23.66 11.30
N TYR A 401 -8.01 -23.83 10.01
CA TYR A 401 -8.96 -24.85 9.52
C TYR A 401 -8.29 -26.07 8.89
N HIS A 402 -7.08 -25.91 8.33
CA HIS A 402 -6.47 -26.95 7.47
C HIS A 402 -5.25 -27.61 8.09
N LEU A 403 -4.57 -26.97 9.06
CA LEU A 403 -3.37 -27.55 9.68
C LEU A 403 -3.63 -28.90 10.33
N ILE A 404 -4.58 -28.96 11.26
CA ILE A 404 -4.83 -30.20 12.01
C ILE A 404 -5.32 -31.33 11.10
N PRO A 405 -6.32 -31.13 10.21
CA PRO A 405 -6.69 -32.16 9.23
C PRO A 405 -5.52 -32.64 8.36
N TYR A 406 -4.66 -31.72 7.91
CA TYR A 406 -3.46 -32.05 7.14
C TYR A 406 -2.48 -32.90 7.97
N MET A 407 -2.23 -32.53 9.22
CA MET A 407 -1.36 -33.30 10.12
C MET A 407 -1.92 -34.69 10.40
N ARG A 408 -3.25 -34.85 10.56
CA ARG A 408 -3.86 -36.18 10.71
C ARG A 408 -3.72 -37.04 9.47
N ALA A 409 -3.83 -36.45 8.28
CA ALA A 409 -3.71 -37.19 7.02
C ALA A 409 -2.26 -37.60 6.70
N HIS A 410 -1.28 -36.86 7.20
CA HIS A 410 0.12 -37.01 6.77
C HIS A 410 1.13 -37.22 7.89
N HIS A 411 0.71 -37.13 9.15
CA HIS A 411 1.53 -37.22 10.35
C HIS A 411 2.77 -36.31 10.30
N SER A 412 2.67 -35.15 9.63
CA SER A 412 3.78 -34.23 9.46
C SER A 412 3.33 -32.81 9.15
N TRP A 413 4.18 -31.84 9.47
CA TRP A 413 4.00 -30.44 9.10
C TRP A 413 5.27 -29.81 8.52
N GLY A 414 6.39 -29.76 9.25
CA GLY A 414 7.63 -29.13 8.77
C GLY A 414 8.52 -30.03 7.91
N ARG A 415 8.37 -31.36 7.96
CA ARG A 415 9.14 -32.31 7.14
C ARG A 415 8.94 -32.11 5.64
N THR A 416 7.75 -31.64 5.24
CA THR A 416 7.39 -31.36 3.84
C THR A 416 7.32 -29.87 3.54
N CYS A 417 8.13 -29.03 4.18
CA CYS A 417 8.07 -27.58 3.95
C CYS A 417 8.86 -27.11 2.71
N GLU A 418 8.60 -25.86 2.33
CA GLU A 418 9.24 -25.13 1.25
C GLU A 418 10.72 -24.78 1.48
N GLN A 419 11.28 -24.98 2.69
CA GLN A 419 12.69 -24.65 2.96
C GLN A 419 13.66 -25.40 2.05
N GLY A 420 13.31 -26.65 1.70
CA GLY A 420 14.10 -27.46 0.79
C GLY A 420 14.29 -26.80 -0.58
N ILE A 421 13.27 -26.12 -1.12
CA ILE A 421 13.39 -25.46 -2.43
C ILE A 421 14.13 -24.10 -2.35
N GLU A 422 14.05 -23.41 -1.21
CA GLU A 422 14.78 -22.14 -1.02
C GLU A 422 16.30 -22.35 -1.00
N SER A 423 16.80 -23.49 -0.52
CA SER A 423 18.22 -23.83 -0.62
C SER A 423 18.67 -24.01 -2.07
N PHE A 424 17.81 -24.59 -2.94
CA PHE A 424 18.06 -24.69 -4.37
C PHE A 424 18.13 -23.31 -5.05
N HIS A 425 17.39 -22.30 -4.59
CA HIS A 425 17.48 -20.94 -5.14
C HIS A 425 18.88 -20.34 -4.95
N CYS A 426 19.53 -20.59 -3.80
CA CYS A 426 20.90 -20.17 -3.56
C CYS A 426 21.85 -20.80 -4.58
N GLN A 427 21.75 -22.11 -4.77
CA GLN A 427 22.57 -22.81 -5.76
C GLN A 427 22.31 -22.34 -7.18
N TYR A 428 21.03 -22.17 -7.56
CA TYR A 428 20.67 -21.66 -8.88
C TYR A 428 21.33 -20.30 -9.16
N ASN A 429 21.38 -19.41 -8.17
CA ASN A 429 22.06 -18.11 -8.32
C ASN A 429 23.57 -18.24 -8.51
N ILE A 430 24.22 -19.19 -7.83
CA ILE A 430 25.64 -19.53 -8.05
C ILE A 430 25.83 -20.00 -9.49
N LEU A 431 25.03 -20.98 -9.94
CA LEU A 431 25.13 -21.55 -11.29
C LEU A 431 24.83 -20.52 -12.37
N LYS A 432 23.91 -19.58 -12.12
CA LYS A 432 23.63 -18.45 -13.02
C LYS A 432 24.87 -17.59 -13.24
N ASN A 433 25.69 -17.40 -12.21
CA ASN A 433 26.96 -16.69 -12.31
C ASN A 433 28.05 -17.52 -13.00
N VAL A 434 28.14 -18.81 -12.69
CA VAL A 434 29.09 -19.74 -13.33
C VAL A 434 28.87 -19.79 -14.83
N PHE A 435 27.62 -19.99 -15.27
CA PHE A 435 27.26 -20.07 -16.69
C PHE A 435 26.94 -18.70 -17.32
N ARG A 436 27.30 -17.59 -16.66
CA ARG A 436 26.99 -16.22 -17.14
C ARG A 436 27.58 -15.93 -18.52
N THR A 437 28.73 -16.53 -18.85
CA THR A 437 29.43 -16.37 -20.13
C THR A 437 28.76 -17.13 -21.29
N VAL A 438 27.89 -18.11 -21.00
CA VAL A 438 27.14 -18.86 -22.00
C VAL A 438 26.04 -17.97 -22.58
N LYS A 439 26.29 -17.35 -23.75
CA LYS A 439 25.38 -16.35 -24.34
C LYS A 439 24.02 -16.94 -24.77
N ASN A 440 23.98 -18.21 -25.19
CA ASN A 440 22.74 -18.88 -25.56
C ASN A 440 21.92 -19.22 -24.30
N LEU A 441 20.73 -18.63 -24.17
CA LEU A 441 19.87 -18.80 -22.99
C LEU A 441 19.37 -20.22 -22.81
N HIS A 442 19.01 -20.91 -23.89
CA HIS A 442 18.56 -22.30 -23.83
C HIS A 442 19.69 -23.20 -23.33
N LEU A 443 20.89 -23.08 -23.92
CA LEU A 443 22.06 -23.84 -23.47
C LEU A 443 22.40 -23.53 -22.01
N ARG A 444 22.36 -22.26 -21.61
CA ARG A 444 22.60 -21.86 -20.22
C ARG A 444 21.60 -22.52 -19.26
N ALA A 445 20.30 -22.50 -19.59
CA ALA A 445 19.27 -23.13 -18.77
C ALA A 445 19.46 -24.65 -18.68
N VAL A 446 19.80 -25.30 -19.79
CA VAL A 446 20.11 -26.75 -19.82
C VAL A 446 21.30 -27.07 -18.95
N LEU A 447 22.40 -26.31 -19.02
CA LEU A 447 23.59 -26.53 -18.20
C LEU A 447 23.31 -26.35 -16.71
N ILE A 448 22.55 -25.31 -16.34
CA ILE A 448 22.12 -25.12 -14.94
C ILE A 448 21.27 -26.30 -14.47
N LEU A 449 20.29 -26.73 -15.28
CA LEU A 449 19.42 -27.85 -14.93
C LEU A 449 20.21 -29.16 -14.79
N GLN A 450 21.11 -29.44 -15.74
CA GLN A 450 21.97 -30.61 -15.72
C GLN A 450 22.78 -30.66 -14.44
N GLU A 451 23.44 -29.55 -14.06
CA GLU A 451 24.22 -29.48 -12.84
C GLU A 451 23.35 -29.72 -11.59
N LEU A 452 22.19 -29.06 -11.49
CA LEU A 452 21.25 -29.27 -10.39
C LEU A 452 20.76 -30.71 -10.27
N THR A 453 20.57 -31.41 -11.40
CA THR A 453 20.10 -32.79 -11.43
C THR A 453 21.20 -33.84 -11.24
N THR A 454 22.46 -33.49 -11.50
CA THR A 454 23.59 -34.42 -11.42
C THR A 454 24.18 -34.45 -10.01
N GLN A 455 24.13 -33.33 -9.29
CA GLN A 455 24.59 -33.26 -7.90
C GLN A 455 23.71 -34.15 -7.01
N ASN A 456 24.33 -35.08 -6.30
CA ASN A 456 23.66 -35.88 -5.28
C ASN A 456 23.61 -35.06 -4.00
N TRP A 457 22.57 -34.25 -3.86
CA TRP A 457 22.39 -33.33 -2.74
C TRP A 457 22.38 -34.00 -1.35
N LEU A 458 22.11 -35.30 -1.28
CA LEU A 458 22.15 -36.11 -0.05
C LEU A 458 23.57 -36.51 0.37
N HIS A 459 24.50 -36.66 -0.59
CA HIS A 459 25.86 -37.17 -0.34
C HIS A 459 26.97 -36.15 -0.62
N ASP A 460 26.79 -35.29 -1.62
CA ASP A 460 27.84 -34.38 -2.12
C ASP A 460 27.91 -33.07 -1.32
N SER A 461 26.86 -32.72 -0.57
CA SER A 461 26.80 -31.51 0.25
C SER A 461 27.30 -31.71 1.69
N GLY A 462 27.57 -32.96 2.09
CA GLY A 462 28.09 -33.31 3.43
C GLY A 462 27.12 -33.09 4.60
N VAL A 463 25.86 -32.70 4.34
CA VAL A 463 24.87 -32.48 5.41
C VAL A 463 24.04 -33.75 5.63
N TRP A 464 24.54 -34.62 6.50
CA TRP A 464 23.68 -35.55 7.22
C TRP A 464 22.81 -34.72 8.18
N THR A 465 21.51 -34.60 7.89
CA THR A 465 20.53 -34.25 8.92
C THR A 465 19.96 -35.55 9.45
N GLU A 466 20.36 -35.94 10.66
CA GLU A 466 19.58 -36.87 11.49
C GLU A 466 18.21 -36.30 11.82
#